data_AF-A0A0B8QH44-F1
#
_entry.id   AF-A0A0B8QH44-F1
#
_cell.length_a   1.000
_cell.length_b   1.000
_cell.length_c   1.000
_cell.angle_alpha   90.00
_cell.angle_beta   90.00
_cell.angle_gamma   90.00
#
_symmetry.space_group_name_H-M   'P 1'
#
loop_
_entity.id
_entity.type
_entity.pdbx_description
1 polymer ?
#
loop_
_entity_poly.entity_id
_entity_poly.type
_entity_poly.pdbx_seq_one_letter_code
_entity_poly.pdbx_strand_id
1 'polypeptide(L)' 'MFLGDRIELKSLTYNKDMFKVEYAQHSVEQAMVEEPKEFVSRKFLITDNKLTEQTN' A
#
# COMPACT_ATOMS: atom_id res chain seq x y z
N MET A 1 5.93 22.64 -6.49
CA MET A 1 5.72 21.21 -6.80
C MET A 1 5.54 20.51 -5.45
N PHE A 2 4.31 20.23 -5.03
CA PHE A 2 4.06 19.50 -3.79
C PHE A 2 4.15 18.01 -4.12
N LEU A 3 5.31 17.42 -3.87
CA LEU A 3 5.44 15.97 -3.82
C LEU A 3 4.75 15.56 -2.52
N GLY A 4 3.53 15.02 -2.61
CA GLY A 4 2.88 14.39 -1.47
C GLY A 4 3.68 13.18 -0.98
N ASP A 5 3.13 12.43 -0.02
CA ASP A 5 3.76 11.22 0.48
C ASP A 5 4.20 10.29 -0.67
N ARG A 6 5.45 9.83 -0.62
CA ARG A 6 6.00 8.87 -1.59
C ARG A 6 5.60 7.47 -1.16
N ILE A 7 4.95 6.73 -2.06
CA ILE A 7 4.61 5.32 -1.88
C ILE A 7 5.57 4.46 -2.71
N GLU A 8 6.22 3.50 -2.07
CA GLU A 8 7.05 2.51 -2.73
C GLU A 8 6.39 1.12 -2.59
N LEU A 9 5.90 0.57 -3.70
CA LEU A 9 5.29 -0.77 -3.70
C LEU A 9 6.36 -1.84 -3.47
N LYS A 10 6.18 -2.65 -2.43
CA LYS A 10 7.09 -3.75 -2.10
C LYS A 10 6.57 -5.09 -2.62
N SER A 11 5.26 -5.33 -2.50
CA SER A 11 4.63 -6.57 -2.96
C SER A 11 3.18 -6.32 -3.38
N LEU A 12 2.79 -6.99 -4.46
CA LEU A 12 1.40 -7.14 -4.88
C LEU A 12 1.15 -8.62 -5.13
N THR A 13 0.38 -9.24 -4.24
CA THR A 13 0.02 -10.65 -4.34
C THR A 13 -1.46 -10.78 -4.65
N TYR A 14 -1.79 -11.67 -5.57
CA TYR A 14 -3.16 -12.03 -5.90
C TYR A 14 -3.37 -13.53 -5.63
N ASN A 15 -4.44 -13.87 -4.92
CA ASN A 15 -4.87 -15.24 -4.69
C ASN A 15 -6.39 -15.33 -4.77
N LYS A 16 -6.88 -15.79 -5.94
CA LYS A 16 -8.30 -16.00 -6.28
C LYS A 16 -9.19 -14.78 -6.02
N ASP A 17 -9.64 -14.60 -4.80
CA ASP A 17 -10.60 -13.55 -4.44
C ASP A 17 -9.96 -12.52 -3.51
N MET A 18 -8.63 -12.48 -3.46
CA MET A 18 -7.90 -11.67 -2.50
C MET A 18 -6.67 -11.01 -3.14
N PHE A 19 -6.55 -9.70 -2.92
CA PHE A 19 -5.33 -8.94 -3.16
C PHE A 19 -4.67 -8.58 -1.84
N LYS A 20 -3.36 -8.80 -1.74
CA LYS A 20 -2.54 -8.24 -0.67
C LYS A 20 -1.55 -7.26 -1.28
N VAL A 21 -1.53 -6.05 -0.75
CA VAL A 21 -0.63 -4.97 -1.15
C VAL A 21 0.23 -4.58 0.03
N GLU A 22 1.53 -4.62 -0.15
CA GLU A 22 2.52 -4.18 0.84
C GLU A 22 3.33 -3.05 0.25
N TYR A 23 3.40 -1.93 0.96
CA TYR A 23 4.12 -0.74 0.50
C TYR A 23 4.80 -0.02 1.66
N ALA A 24 5.88 0.68 1.33
CA ALA A 24 6.54 1.61 2.21
C ALA A 24 6.01 3.03 1.94
N GLN A 25 5.63 3.75 2.99
CA GLN A 25 5.16 5.13 2.90
C GLN A 25 6.21 6.06 3.51
N HIS A 26 6.65 7.03 2.72
CA HIS A 26 7.51 8.12 3.17
C HIS A 26 6.68 9.38 3.26
N SER A 27 6.80 10.11 4.38
CA SER A 27 6.21 11.44 4.43
C SER A 27 6.95 12.40 3.52
N VAL A 28 6.36 13.58 3.29
CA VAL A 28 6.97 14.66 2.51
C VAL A 28 8.37 15.02 3.04
N GLU A 29 8.56 15.02 4.36
CA GLU A 29 9.87 15.31 4.98
C GLU A 29 10.93 14.22 4.71
N GLN A 30 10.49 13.03 4.28
CA GLN A 30 11.33 11.87 3.98
C GLN A 30 11.46 11.59 2.47
N ALA A 31 11.06 12.51 1.59
CA ALA A 31 11.05 12.29 0.15
C ALA A 31 12.41 11.83 -0.43
N MET A 32 13.52 12.24 0.21
CA MET A 32 14.90 11.90 -0.17
C MET A 32 15.56 10.87 0.76
N VAL A 33 14.84 10.36 1.77
CA VAL A 33 15.35 9.37 2.74
C VAL A 33 14.99 7.97 2.27
N GLU A 34 15.93 7.03 2.42
CA GLU A 34 15.71 5.62 2.04
C GLU A 34 14.80 4.88 3.01
N GLU A 35 14.83 5.23 4.29
CA GLU A 35 13.98 4.63 5.32
C GLU A 35 12.56 5.23 5.29
N PRO A 36 11.50 4.40 5.28
CA PRO A 36 10.12 4.88 5.29
C PRO A 36 9.65 5.28 6.68
N LYS A 37 8.60 6.10 6.72
CA LYS A 37 7.84 6.38 7.96
C LYS A 37 7.16 5.13 8.46
N GLU A 38 6.59 4.37 7.53
CA GLU A 38 5.74 3.23 7.84
C GLU A 38 5.78 2.19 6.73
N PHE A 39 5.69 0.92 7.12
CA PHE A 39 5.38 -0.18 6.23
C PHE A 39 3.93 -0.58 6.41
N VAL A 40 3.15 -0.51 5.33
CA VAL A 40 1.72 -0.78 5.36
C VAL A 40 1.43 -2.06 4.59
N SER A 41 0.64 -2.94 5.19
CA SER A 41 0.12 -4.17 4.56
C SER A 41 -1.41 -4.11 4.55
N ARG A 42 -2.00 -3.97 3.37
CA ARG A 42 -3.46 -3.96 3.18
C ARG A 42 -3.91 -5.22 2.46
N LYS A 43 -5.08 -5.72 2.86
CA LYS A 43 -5.72 -6.87 2.25
C LYS A 43 -7.07 -6.43 1.70
N PHE A 44 -7.37 -6.85 0.48
CA PHE A 44 -8.61 -6.57 -0.19
C PHE A 44 -9.25 -7.87 -0.66
N LEU A 45 -10.57 -7.97 -0.53
CA LEU A 45 -11.37 -9.05 -1.09
C LEU A 45 -12.09 -8.59 -2.35
N ILE A 46 -12.18 -9.49 -3.32
CA ILE A 46 -12.95 -9.31 -4.54
C ILE A 46 -14.28 -10.06 -4.34
N THR A 47 -15.38 -9.31 -4.28
CA THR A 47 -16.73 -9.87 -4.16
C THR A 47 -17.63 -9.13 -5.14
N ASP A 48 -18.32 -9.86 -6.02
CA ASP A 48 -19.25 -9.28 -7.00
C ASP A 48 -18.64 -8.11 -7.82
N ASN A 49 -17.42 -8.31 -8.32
CA ASN A 49 -16.62 -7.30 -9.04
C ASN A 49 -16.31 -6.02 -8.23
N LYS A 50 -16.43 -6.05 -6.90
CA LYS A 50 -16.03 -4.97 -6.01
C LYS A 50 -14.79 -5.36 -5.23
N LEU A 51 -13.92 -4.37 -5.00
CA LEU A 51 -12.75 -4.50 -4.13
C LEU A 51 -13.07 -3.88 -2.76
N THR A 52 -13.06 -4.69 -1.70
CA THR A 52 -13.34 -4.24 -0.32
C THR A 52 -12.11 -4.45 0.55
N GLU A 53 -11.66 -3.41 1.26
CA GLU A 53 -10.56 -3.53 2.22
C GLU A 53 -11.00 -4.37 3.43
N GLN A 54 -10.21 -5.37 3.80
CA GLN A 54 -10.34 -6.08 5.07
C GLN A 54 -9.58 -5.31 6.14
N THR A 55 -10.30 -4.49 6.90
CA THR A 55 -9.84 -3.98 8.19
C THR A 55 -10.12 -5.04 9.25
N ASN A 56 -9.07 -5.52 9.92
CA ASN A 56 -9.22 -6.33 11.14
C ASN A 56 -9.87 -5.51 12.26
#